data_AF-A0A8S1B3W5-F1
#
_entry.id   AF-A0A8S1B3W5-F1
#
_cell.length_a   1.000
_cell.length_b   1.000
_cell.length_c   1.000
_cell.angle_alpha   90.00
_cell.angle_beta   90.00
_cell.angle_gamma   90.00
#
_symmetry.space_group_name_H-M   'P 1'
#
loop_
_entity.id
_entity.type
_entity.pdbx_description
1 polymer ?
#
loop_
_entity_poly.entity_id
_entity_poly.type
_entity_poly.pdbx_seq_one_letter_code
_entity_poly.pdbx_strand_id
1 'polypeptide(L)'
;MATQLLRKITLLQSKKEALFQRTQETYDLSLKVSDHISQTKFLSRIKSLEHTRTEFLETVDDLNLLFMEQDKEVKPTYSEINSFDDLYCHIKMVENSLLRPDCVQKPKITPKLPPLQLACFDGIPNNWAMFYQNFKSLIHDNPRLTAAEKVQYLVGNLSNKALSVCSSIPPIGENLD
;
A
#
# COMPACT_ATOMS: atom_id res chain seq x y z
N MET A 1 -27.99 -36.55 -26.01
CA MET A 1 -27.90 -35.91 -24.67
C MET A 1 -26.47 -35.52 -24.31
N ALA A 2 -25.48 -36.43 -24.37
CA ALA A 2 -24.08 -36.10 -24.04
C ALA A 2 -23.47 -34.90 -24.82
N THR A 3 -23.76 -34.77 -26.11
CA THR A 3 -23.27 -33.66 -26.94
C THR A 3 -23.89 -32.30 -26.56
N GLN A 4 -25.12 -32.28 -26.05
CA GLN A 4 -25.77 -31.05 -25.58
C GLN A 4 -25.21 -30.61 -24.23
N LEU A 5 -24.99 -31.57 -23.32
CA LEU A 5 -24.36 -31.32 -22.01
C LEU A 5 -22.96 -30.72 -22.17
N LEU A 6 -22.12 -31.34 -23.01
CA LEU A 6 -20.76 -30.84 -23.27
C LEU A 6 -20.76 -29.42 -23.84
N ARG A 7 -21.65 -29.11 -24.80
CA ARG A 7 -21.80 -27.75 -25.35
C ARG A 7 -22.18 -26.74 -24.27
N LYS A 8 -23.07 -27.11 -23.34
CA LYS A 8 -23.49 -26.23 -22.24
C LYS A 8 -22.34 -25.97 -21.26
N ILE A 9 -21.58 -27.01 -20.90
CA ILE A 9 -20.38 -26.87 -20.06
C ILE A 9 -19.37 -25.93 -20.71
N THR A 10 -19.02 -26.13 -21.98
CA THR A 10 -18.08 -25.26 -22.70
C THR A 10 -18.56 -23.81 -22.73
N LEU A 11 -19.85 -23.58 -23.00
CA LEU A 11 -20.43 -22.24 -23.01
C LEU A 11 -20.30 -21.55 -21.64
N LEU A 12 -20.62 -22.25 -20.56
CA LEU A 12 -20.55 -21.71 -19.20
C LEU A 12 -19.10 -21.49 -18.75
N GLN A 13 -18.16 -22.35 -19.16
CA GLN A 13 -16.72 -22.13 -18.92
C GLN A 13 -16.26 -20.83 -19.59
N SER A 14 -16.59 -20.62 -20.86
CA SER A 14 -16.26 -19.37 -21.56
C SER A 14 -16.96 -18.16 -20.94
N LYS A 15 -18.20 -18.30 -20.48
CA LYS A 15 -18.90 -17.22 -19.74
C LYS A 15 -18.18 -16.87 -18.45
N LYS A 16 -17.80 -17.88 -17.65
CA LYS A 16 -17.04 -17.71 -16.40
C LYS A 16 -15.72 -16.98 -16.63
N GLU A 17 -14.96 -17.39 -17.65
CA GLU A 17 -13.69 -16.74 -18.03
C GLU A 17 -13.90 -15.28 -18.46
N ALA A 18 -14.92 -15.00 -19.26
CA ALA A 18 -15.24 -13.63 -19.67
C ALA A 18 -15.64 -12.72 -18.49
N LEU A 19 -16.41 -13.25 -17.53
CA LEU A 19 -16.78 -12.54 -16.31
C LEU A 19 -15.56 -12.27 -15.43
N PHE A 20 -14.67 -13.26 -15.27
CA PHE A 20 -13.42 -13.08 -14.54
C PHE A 20 -12.52 -12.03 -15.19
N GLN A 21 -12.37 -12.09 -16.52
CA GLN A 21 -11.58 -11.12 -17.28
C GLN A 21 -12.12 -9.69 -17.14
N ARG A 22 -13.45 -9.52 -17.15
CA ARG A 22 -14.07 -8.20 -16.93
C ARG A 22 -13.75 -7.65 -15.54
N THR A 23 -13.73 -8.50 -14.51
CA THR A 23 -13.32 -8.14 -13.16
C THR A 23 -11.83 -7.79 -13.12
N GLN A 24 -10.97 -8.59 -13.75
CA GLN A 24 -9.53 -8.33 -13.85
C GLN A 24 -9.22 -6.99 -14.53
N GLU A 25 -9.87 -6.67 -15.65
CA GLU A 25 -9.69 -5.37 -16.31
C GLU A 25 -10.17 -4.20 -15.44
N THR A 26 -11.20 -4.42 -14.62
CA THR A 26 -11.67 -3.40 -13.66
C THR A 26 -10.66 -3.20 -12.54
N TYR A 27 -10.02 -4.27 -12.08
CA TYR A 27 -8.89 -4.23 -11.16
C TYR A 27 -7.67 -3.52 -11.79
N ASP A 28 -7.32 -3.80 -13.04
CA ASP A 28 -6.19 -3.15 -13.70
C ASP A 28 -6.41 -1.63 -13.83
N LEU A 29 -7.67 -1.20 -14.00
CA LEU A 29 -8.05 0.20 -13.95
C LEU A 29 -7.97 0.77 -12.53
N SER A 30 -8.27 -0.02 -11.49
CA SER A 30 -8.17 0.38 -10.09
C SER A 30 -6.73 0.68 -9.67
N LEU A 31 -5.75 0.00 -10.27
CA LEU A 31 -4.32 0.28 -10.06
C LEU A 31 -3.85 1.61 -10.67
N LYS A 32 -4.60 2.14 -11.65
CA LYS A 32 -4.24 3.33 -12.44
C LYS A 32 -5.14 4.53 -12.14
N VAL A 33 -5.86 4.53 -11.02
CA VAL A 33 -6.84 5.58 -10.66
C VAL A 33 -6.23 6.97 -10.45
N SER A 34 -4.91 7.10 -10.38
CA SER A 34 -4.21 8.40 -10.39
C SER A 34 -4.36 9.14 -11.73
N ASP A 35 -4.61 8.42 -12.82
CA ASP A 35 -4.89 9.00 -14.15
C ASP A 35 -6.40 9.24 -14.33
N HIS A 36 -6.79 10.47 -14.69
CA HIS A 36 -8.20 10.87 -14.78
C HIS A 36 -9.00 10.04 -15.81
N ILE A 37 -8.37 9.62 -16.91
CA ILE A 37 -9.03 8.80 -17.94
C ILE A 37 -9.33 7.41 -17.39
N SER A 38 -8.34 6.79 -16.75
CA SER A 38 -8.44 5.47 -16.11
C SER A 38 -9.44 5.49 -14.95
N GLN A 39 -9.43 6.55 -14.14
CA GLN A 39 -10.40 6.77 -13.06
C GLN A 39 -11.83 6.87 -13.58
N THR A 40 -12.07 7.63 -14.66
CA THR A 40 -13.40 7.76 -15.25
C THR A 40 -13.91 6.41 -15.78
N LYS A 41 -13.03 5.64 -16.46
CA LYS A 41 -13.35 4.29 -16.95
C LYS A 41 -13.64 3.33 -15.80
N PHE A 42 -12.86 3.40 -14.72
CA PHE A 42 -13.06 2.61 -13.51
C PHE A 42 -14.44 2.88 -12.89
N LEU A 43 -14.78 4.15 -12.64
CA LEU A 43 -16.06 4.56 -12.06
C LEU A 43 -17.26 4.22 -12.96
N SER A 44 -17.07 4.15 -14.28
CA SER A 44 -18.11 3.66 -15.19
C SER A 44 -18.34 2.16 -15.02
N ARG A 45 -17.26 1.37 -14.97
CA ARG A 45 -17.34 -0.10 -14.88
C ARG A 45 -17.86 -0.60 -13.54
N ILE A 46 -17.53 0.09 -12.45
CA ILE A 46 -17.88 -0.37 -11.10
C ILE A 46 -19.39 -0.45 -10.85
N LYS A 47 -20.18 0.35 -11.57
CA LYS A 47 -21.65 0.33 -11.54
C LYS A 47 -22.23 -1.04 -11.90
N SER A 48 -21.51 -1.83 -12.68
CA SER A 48 -21.90 -3.17 -13.12
C SER A 48 -21.22 -4.30 -12.35
N LEU A 49 -20.35 -3.98 -11.38
CA LEU A 49 -19.50 -4.96 -10.69
C LEU A 49 -20.31 -5.94 -9.84
N GLU A 50 -21.32 -5.46 -9.10
CA GLU A 50 -22.21 -6.34 -8.31
C GLU A 50 -22.89 -7.38 -9.18
N HIS A 51 -23.47 -6.92 -10.30
CA HIS A 51 -24.12 -7.81 -11.25
C HIS A 51 -23.13 -8.84 -11.82
N THR A 52 -21.92 -8.40 -12.18
CA THR A 52 -20.85 -9.28 -12.67
C THR A 52 -20.48 -10.34 -11.61
N ARG A 53 -20.45 -9.97 -10.32
CA ARG A 53 -20.19 -10.91 -9.22
C ARG A 53 -21.31 -11.95 -9.10
N THR A 54 -22.57 -11.52 -9.09
CA THR A 54 -23.72 -12.44 -9.01
C THR A 54 -23.72 -13.41 -10.19
N GLU A 55 -23.56 -12.92 -11.42
CA GLU A 55 -23.51 -13.77 -12.61
C GLU A 55 -22.33 -14.77 -12.58
N PHE A 56 -21.19 -14.37 -12.00
CA PHE A 56 -20.03 -15.25 -11.87
C PHE A 56 -20.31 -16.40 -10.90
N LEU A 57 -20.89 -16.11 -9.73
CA LEU A 57 -21.26 -17.12 -8.73
C LEU A 57 -22.29 -18.11 -9.30
N GLU A 58 -23.35 -17.60 -9.93
CA GLU A 58 -24.38 -18.42 -10.59
C GLU A 58 -23.78 -19.31 -11.68
N THR A 59 -22.86 -18.78 -12.48
CA THR A 59 -22.19 -19.56 -13.55
C THR A 59 -21.32 -20.68 -12.96
N VAL A 60 -20.65 -20.44 -11.83
CA VAL A 60 -19.86 -21.48 -11.12
C VAL A 60 -20.77 -22.55 -10.52
N ASP A 61 -21.90 -22.17 -9.93
CA ASP A 61 -22.89 -23.14 -9.42
C ASP A 61 -23.47 -24.00 -10.55
N ASP A 62 -23.87 -23.38 -11.67
CA ASP A 62 -24.35 -24.10 -12.85
C ASP A 62 -23.29 -25.07 -13.39
N LEU A 63 -22.02 -24.68 -13.43
CA LEU A 63 -20.92 -25.56 -13.84
C LEU A 63 -20.76 -26.75 -12.89
N ASN A 64 -20.75 -26.51 -11.59
CA ASN A 64 -20.64 -27.56 -10.57
C ASN A 64 -21.80 -28.56 -10.70
N LEU A 65 -23.04 -28.08 -10.90
CA LEU A 65 -24.20 -28.94 -11.13
C LEU A 65 -24.03 -29.81 -12.38
N LEU A 66 -23.60 -29.23 -13.51
CA LEU A 66 -23.40 -30.01 -14.75
C LEU A 66 -22.24 -31.01 -14.62
N PHE A 67 -21.19 -30.69 -13.87
CA PHE A 67 -20.12 -31.64 -13.60
C PHE A 67 -20.59 -32.82 -12.72
N MET A 68 -21.46 -32.57 -11.74
CA MET A 68 -22.08 -33.63 -10.94
C MET A 68 -23.07 -34.50 -11.76
N GLU A 69 -23.75 -33.90 -12.75
CA GLU A 69 -24.60 -34.65 -13.69
C GLU A 69 -23.76 -35.52 -14.64
N GLN A 70 -22.57 -35.07 -15.01
CA GLN A 70 -21.65 -35.81 -15.88
C GLN A 70 -20.94 -36.94 -15.12
N ASP A 71 -20.54 -36.70 -13.88
CA ASP A 71 -19.83 -37.65 -13.03
C ASP A 71 -20.28 -37.51 -11.56
N LYS A 72 -20.85 -38.59 -11.01
CA LYS A 72 -21.43 -38.60 -9.66
C LYS A 72 -20.38 -38.57 -8.55
N GLU A 73 -19.12 -38.85 -8.85
CA GLU A 73 -18.03 -38.81 -7.86
C GLU A 73 -17.33 -37.45 -7.79
N VAL A 74 -17.60 -36.55 -8.75
CA VAL A 74 -17.05 -35.19 -8.75
C VAL A 74 -17.70 -34.34 -7.68
N LYS A 75 -16.86 -33.73 -6.84
CA LYS A 75 -17.29 -32.76 -5.81
C LYS A 75 -17.24 -31.34 -6.38
N PRO A 76 -18.23 -30.48 -6.06
CA PRO A 76 -18.18 -29.07 -6.37
C PRO A 76 -16.90 -28.41 -5.87
N THR A 77 -16.30 -27.54 -6.69
CA THR A 77 -15.17 -26.71 -6.29
C THR A 77 -15.50 -25.23 -6.47
N TYR A 78 -14.98 -24.42 -5.55
CA TYR A 78 -15.22 -22.99 -5.47
C TYR A 78 -13.92 -22.19 -5.38
N SER A 79 -12.78 -22.82 -5.67
CA SER A 79 -11.47 -22.17 -5.60
C SER A 79 -11.36 -20.92 -6.47
N GLU A 80 -12.07 -20.90 -7.60
CA GLU A 80 -12.09 -19.76 -8.54
C GLU A 80 -12.84 -18.54 -7.98
N ILE A 81 -13.77 -18.75 -7.04
CA ILE A 81 -14.46 -17.67 -6.34
C ILE A 81 -13.48 -16.90 -5.47
N ASN A 82 -12.54 -17.57 -4.81
CA ASN A 82 -11.56 -16.90 -3.95
C ASN A 82 -10.74 -15.86 -4.73
N SER A 83 -10.21 -16.26 -5.89
CA SER A 83 -9.47 -15.34 -6.77
C SER A 83 -10.32 -14.18 -7.26
N PHE A 84 -11.62 -14.43 -7.55
CA PHE A 84 -12.54 -13.38 -7.95
C PHE A 84 -12.82 -12.41 -6.78
N ASP A 85 -13.07 -12.94 -5.59
CA ASP A 85 -13.37 -12.16 -4.38
C ASP A 85 -12.17 -11.30 -3.97
N ASP A 86 -10.94 -11.80 -4.10
CA ASP A 86 -9.72 -11.01 -3.84
C ASP A 86 -9.66 -9.75 -4.73
N LEU A 87 -9.93 -9.90 -6.04
CA LEU A 87 -9.98 -8.78 -6.98
C LEU A 87 -11.14 -7.84 -6.65
N TYR A 88 -12.32 -8.40 -6.39
CA TYR A 88 -13.53 -7.65 -6.05
C TYR A 88 -13.34 -6.81 -4.78
N CYS A 89 -12.77 -7.39 -3.71
CA CYS A 89 -12.48 -6.70 -2.45
C CYS A 89 -11.52 -5.52 -2.67
N HIS A 90 -10.48 -5.71 -3.48
CA HIS A 90 -9.57 -4.61 -3.81
C HIS A 90 -10.29 -3.50 -4.59
N ILE A 91 -11.07 -3.85 -5.61
CA ILE A 91 -11.85 -2.88 -6.38
C ILE A 91 -12.78 -2.07 -5.47
N LYS A 92 -13.47 -2.73 -4.53
CA LYS A 92 -14.34 -2.07 -3.54
C LYS A 92 -13.59 -1.20 -2.55
N MET A 93 -12.37 -1.57 -2.18
CA MET A 93 -11.52 -0.72 -1.34
C MET A 93 -11.18 0.59 -2.08
N VAL A 94 -10.78 0.50 -3.35
CA VAL A 94 -10.47 1.68 -4.18
C VAL A 94 -11.72 2.53 -4.42
N GLU A 95 -12.88 1.92 -4.69
CA GLU A 95 -14.17 2.63 -4.81
C GLU A 95 -14.48 3.48 -3.58
N ASN A 96 -14.39 2.87 -2.40
CA ASN A 96 -14.64 3.56 -1.14
C ASN A 96 -13.63 4.67 -0.90
N SER A 97 -12.35 4.46 -1.24
CA SER A 97 -11.31 5.47 -1.19
C SER A 97 -11.59 6.68 -2.09
N LEU A 98 -12.26 6.49 -3.24
CA LEU A 98 -12.60 7.56 -4.18
C LEU A 98 -13.89 8.30 -3.79
N LEU A 99 -14.90 7.58 -3.27
CA LEU A 99 -16.18 8.16 -2.83
C LEU A 99 -16.08 8.86 -1.47
N ARG A 100 -15.11 8.44 -0.64
CA ARG A 100 -14.82 9.03 0.67
C ARG A 100 -13.32 9.29 0.75
N PRO A 101 -12.83 10.42 0.19
CA PRO A 101 -11.42 10.78 0.27
C PRO A 101 -10.90 10.89 1.72
N ASP A 102 -11.80 11.00 2.71
CA ASP A 102 -11.46 11.12 4.13
C ASP A 102 -11.10 9.81 4.85
N CYS A 103 -11.28 8.62 4.25
CA CYS A 103 -11.03 7.34 4.95
C CYS A 103 -9.94 6.45 4.33
N VAL A 104 -9.01 7.02 3.57
CA VAL A 104 -7.76 6.32 3.24
C VAL A 104 -6.88 6.29 4.49
N GLN A 105 -6.49 5.10 4.90
CA GLN A 105 -5.38 4.87 5.82
C GLN A 105 -4.18 5.68 5.31
N LYS A 106 -3.94 6.84 5.95
CA LYS A 106 -2.70 7.57 5.77
C LYS A 106 -1.57 6.56 6.02
N PRO A 107 -0.53 6.47 5.17
CA PRO A 107 0.64 5.66 5.47
C PRO A 107 1.04 6.00 6.90
N LYS A 108 1.15 4.97 7.76
CA LYS A 108 1.42 5.06 9.22
C LYS A 108 1.80 6.48 9.59
N ILE A 109 0.85 7.24 10.12
CA ILE A 109 1.16 8.50 10.79
C ILE A 109 2.03 8.06 11.96
N THR A 110 3.35 8.02 11.76
CA THR A 110 4.26 8.32 12.86
C THR A 110 3.70 9.62 13.42
N PRO A 111 3.28 9.66 14.70
CA PRO A 111 2.74 10.88 15.27
C PRO A 111 3.69 12.00 14.85
N LYS A 112 3.18 13.01 14.14
CA LYS A 112 3.95 14.22 13.89
C LYS A 112 4.18 14.82 15.26
N LEU A 113 5.24 14.36 15.90
CA LEU A 113 5.85 15.00 17.04
C LEU A 113 6.04 16.47 16.63
N PRO A 114 5.80 17.42 17.55
CA PRO A 114 6.07 18.83 17.31
C PRO A 114 7.42 18.97 16.58
N PRO A 115 7.56 19.89 15.61
CA PRO A 115 8.81 20.07 14.88
C PRO A 115 9.93 20.10 15.90
N LEU A 116 10.81 19.12 15.77
CA LEU A 116 11.71 18.76 16.83
C LEU A 116 12.73 19.88 16.94
N GLN A 117 12.56 20.75 17.93
CA GLN A 117 13.49 21.83 18.17
C GLN A 117 14.79 21.19 18.64
N LEU A 118 15.78 21.17 17.76
CA LEU A 118 17.14 20.82 18.15
C LEU A 118 17.53 21.84 19.22
N ALA A 119 17.74 21.35 20.45
CA ALA A 119 18.12 22.21 21.56
C ALA A 119 19.49 22.82 21.22
N CYS A 120 19.60 24.15 21.20
CA CYS A 120 20.90 24.79 21.01
C CYS A 120 21.76 24.56 22.26
N PHE A 121 23.03 24.16 22.07
CA PHE A 121 23.99 24.08 23.16
C PHE A 121 24.72 25.42 23.31
N ASP A 122 24.57 26.04 24.48
CA ASP A 122 25.11 27.35 24.82
C ASP A 122 26.55 27.31 25.40
N GLY A 123 27.10 26.10 25.57
CA GLY A 123 28.43 25.91 26.14
C GLY A 123 28.45 25.69 27.66
N ILE A 124 27.29 25.53 28.32
CA ILE A 124 27.24 25.22 29.76
C ILE A 124 27.44 23.71 29.98
N PRO A 125 28.51 23.26 30.66
CA PRO A 125 28.82 21.83 30.83
C PRO A 125 27.68 21.01 31.45
N ASN A 126 26.90 21.62 32.34
CA ASN A 126 25.77 20.97 33.00
C ASN A 126 24.61 20.61 32.04
N ASN A 127 24.49 21.34 30.92
CA ASN A 127 23.47 21.11 29.89
C ASN A 127 23.96 20.16 28.78
N TRP A 128 25.24 19.79 28.79
CA TRP A 128 25.84 18.93 27.77
C TRP A 128 25.21 17.53 27.74
N ALA A 129 24.97 16.93 28.91
CA ALA A 129 24.38 15.59 28.98
C ALA A 129 22.98 15.55 28.36
N MET A 130 22.15 16.57 28.61
CA MET A 130 20.81 16.66 28.02
C MET A 130 20.87 16.96 26.52
N PHE A 131 21.76 17.85 26.10
CA PHE A 131 21.98 18.14 24.68
C PHE A 131 22.44 16.89 23.91
N TYR A 132 23.45 16.17 24.43
CA TYR A 132 24.02 15.00 23.78
C TYR A 132 23.03 13.84 23.67
N GLN A 133 22.24 13.57 24.72
CA GLN A 133 21.19 12.54 24.66
C GLN A 133 20.14 12.85 23.60
N ASN A 134 19.70 14.12 23.50
CA ASN A 134 18.80 14.55 22.44
C ASN A 134 19.48 14.44 21.07
N PHE A 135 20.68 14.96 20.89
CA PHE A 135 21.42 14.87 19.64
C PHE A 135 21.62 13.41 19.19
N LYS A 136 21.93 12.51 20.12
CA LYS A 136 22.16 11.09 19.85
C LYS A 136 20.90 10.41 19.31
N SER A 137 19.80 10.54 20.03
CA SER A 137 18.50 9.96 19.66
C SER A 137 17.99 10.46 18.31
N LEU A 138 18.30 11.71 17.95
CA LEU A 138 17.65 12.40 16.83
C LEU A 138 18.49 12.41 15.55
N ILE A 139 19.81 12.51 15.72
CA ILE A 139 20.76 12.70 14.61
C ILE A 139 21.74 11.54 14.53
N HIS A 140 22.37 11.14 15.65
CA HIS A 140 23.42 10.12 15.63
C HIS A 140 22.89 8.72 15.28
N ASP A 141 21.78 8.30 15.91
CA ASP A 141 21.17 6.98 15.70
C ASP A 141 20.29 6.92 14.44
N ASN A 142 20.18 8.02 13.68
CA ASN A 142 19.39 8.08 12.46
C ASN A 142 20.16 7.47 11.27
N PRO A 143 19.69 6.35 10.69
CA PRO A 143 20.39 5.67 9.60
C PRO A 143 20.22 6.36 8.24
N ARG A 144 19.36 7.39 8.16
CA ARG A 144 19.09 8.13 6.92
C ARG A 144 20.02 9.33 6.70
N LEU A 145 20.83 9.67 7.70
CA LEU A 145 21.78 10.78 7.64
C LEU A 145 23.19 10.24 7.45
N THR A 146 23.93 10.84 6.52
CA THR A 146 25.36 10.57 6.33
C THR A 146 26.19 11.19 7.47
N ALA A 147 27.42 10.71 7.68
CA ALA A 147 28.31 11.26 8.71
C ALA A 147 28.56 12.76 8.54
N ALA A 148 28.68 13.24 7.30
CA ALA A 148 28.85 14.65 6.97
C ALA A 148 27.63 15.50 7.37
N GLU A 149 26.41 15.01 7.08
CA GLU A 149 25.16 15.68 7.48
C GLU A 149 25.03 15.72 9.01
N LYS A 150 25.39 14.63 9.71
CA LYS A 150 25.38 14.59 11.18
C LYS A 150 26.30 15.64 11.80
N VAL A 151 27.50 15.81 11.25
CA VAL A 151 28.45 16.85 11.70
C VAL A 151 27.91 18.25 11.41
N GLN A 152 27.30 18.46 10.24
CA GLN A 152 26.68 19.74 9.89
C GLN A 152 25.54 20.11 10.84
N TYR A 153 24.71 19.13 11.23
CA TYR A 153 23.69 19.32 12.25
C TYR A 153 24.30 19.60 13.63
N LEU A 154 25.39 18.94 14.01
CA LEU A 154 26.06 19.21 15.27
C LEU A 154 26.52 20.66 15.33
N VAL A 155 27.28 21.12 14.32
CA VAL A 155 27.82 22.48 14.24
C VAL A 155 26.70 23.53 14.21
N GLY A 156 25.61 23.28 13.47
CA GLY A 156 24.48 24.19 13.38
C GLY A 156 23.69 24.39 14.69
N ASN A 157 23.82 23.46 15.64
CA ASN A 157 23.13 23.52 16.95
C ASN A 157 24.03 24.00 18.09
N LEU A 158 25.28 24.37 17.82
CA LEU A 158 26.16 25.02 18.79
C LEU A 158 25.93 26.53 18.75
N SER A 159 25.83 27.17 19.90
CA SER A 159 25.68 28.63 20.02
C SER A 159 26.85 29.27 20.76
N ASN A 160 27.21 30.49 20.35
CA ASN A 160 28.19 31.36 21.00
C ASN A 160 29.52 30.66 21.35
N LYS A 161 29.77 30.39 22.64
CA LYS A 161 31.05 29.86 23.15
C LYS A 161 31.40 28.47 22.64
N ALA A 162 30.40 27.61 22.42
CA ALA A 162 30.64 26.24 21.93
C ALA A 162 31.04 26.24 20.44
N LEU A 163 30.44 27.12 19.64
CA LEU A 163 30.77 27.29 18.22
C LEU A 163 32.21 27.80 18.03
N SER A 164 32.67 28.72 18.88
CA SER A 164 34.04 29.26 18.83
C SER A 164 35.14 28.24 19.15
N VAL A 165 34.84 27.17 19.91
CA VAL A 165 35.78 26.08 20.21
C VAL A 165 35.83 25.06 19.06
N CYS A 166 34.70 24.84 18.40
CA CYS A 166 34.61 23.91 17.26
C CYS A 166 35.03 24.53 15.93
N SER A 167 35.02 25.86 15.78
CA SER A 167 35.43 26.53 14.53
C SER A 167 36.92 26.39 14.19
N SER A 168 37.75 25.95 15.15
CA SER A 168 39.16 25.59 14.94
C SER A 168 39.38 24.14 14.44
N ILE A 169 38.33 23.32 14.35
CA ILE A 169 38.43 21.91 13.95
C ILE A 169 37.66 21.75 12.62
N PRO A 170 38.30 21.30 11.52
CA PRO A 170 37.60 21.09 10.26
C PRO A 170 36.53 19.99 10.41
N PRO A 171 35.33 20.15 9.82
CA PRO A 171 34.27 19.14 9.85
C PRO A 171 34.61 17.99 8.90
N ILE A 172 35.56 17.14 9.30
CA ILE A 172 35.86 15.87 8.62
C ILE A 172 35.01 14.78 9.26
N GLY A 173 34.20 14.10 8.45
CA GLY A 173 33.26 13.04 8.87
C GLY A 173 33.91 11.76 9.40
N GLU A 174 35.20 11.79 9.72
CA GLU A 174 36.03 10.68 10.20
C GLU A 174 36.13 10.59 11.74
N ASN A 175 35.54 11.53 12.49
CA ASN A 175 35.71 11.60 13.95
C ASN A 175 34.52 11.06 14.76
N LEU A 176 33.73 10.15 14.18
CA LEU A 176 32.51 9.58 14.75
C LEU A 176 32.60 8.03 14.80
N ASP A 177 33.66 7.53 15.41
CA ASP A 177 33.79 6.15 15.90
C ASP A 177 33.84 6.17 17.44
#